data_AF-A0A527H6Z1-F1
#
_entry.id   AF-A0A527H6Z1-F1
#
_cell.length_a   1.000
_cell.length_b   1.000
_cell.length_c   1.000
_cell.angle_alpha   90.00
_cell.angle_beta   90.00
_cell.angle_gamma   90.00
#
_symmetry.space_group_name_H-M   'P 1'
#
loop_
_entity.id
_entity.type
_entity.pdbx_description
1 polymer ?
#
loop_
_entity_poly.entity_id
_entity_poly.type
_entity_poly.pdbx_seq_one_letter_code
_entity_poly.pdbx_strand_id
1 'polypeptide(L)'
;MSPILFELLLRSIWETVLMTAASGLISLVFGLPLGLALIATERGGIAESLWVNRALGAVINGFRSVPFIILLVALIPVTRLIVGTEVSLREVDRGLIEAARAMGGNRWTIIREVLVPEALPGIVAGFTVTLVTLIGASAMAGAIGAGGLGDLAIRYGYQRFETSVMIAVVIVLIILVCGIQWAGDRLVARLDRRG
;
A
#
# COMPACT_ATOMS: atom_id res chain seq x y z
N MET A 1 -7.74 18.02 38.53
CA MET A 1 -7.74 17.81 37.07
C MET A 1 -9.13 18.16 36.56
N SER A 2 -9.27 18.77 35.38
CA SER A 2 -10.61 19.04 34.85
C SER A 2 -11.36 17.71 34.66
N PRO A 3 -12.66 17.63 35.00
CA PRO A 3 -13.44 16.39 34.86
C PRO A 3 -13.40 15.85 33.42
N ILE A 4 -13.35 16.74 32.43
CA ILE A 4 -13.15 16.42 31.01
C ILE A 4 -11.83 15.70 30.74
N LEU A 5 -10.73 16.13 31.38
CA LEU A 5 -9.43 15.47 31.18
C LEU A 5 -9.42 14.07 31.78
N PHE A 6 -10.13 13.84 32.90
CA PHE A 6 -10.27 12.52 33.51
C PHE A 6 -11.07 11.56 32.63
N GLU A 7 -12.19 12.00 32.06
CA GLU A 7 -13.00 11.19 31.13
C GLU A 7 -12.23 10.84 29.84
N LEU A 8 -11.50 11.79 29.27
CA LEU A 8 -10.65 11.55 28.10
C LEU A 8 -9.56 10.52 28.41
N LEU A 9 -8.91 10.63 29.57
CA LEU A 9 -7.86 9.71 29.98
C LEU A 9 -8.42 8.29 30.14
N LEU A 10 -9.57 8.15 30.81
CA LEU A 10 -10.23 6.87 30.99
C LEU A 10 -10.63 6.25 29.64
N ARG A 11 -11.12 7.07 28.70
CA ARG A 11 -11.46 6.63 27.35
C ARG A 11 -10.24 6.17 26.55
N SER A 12 -9.14 6.93 26.56
CA SER A 12 -7.92 6.55 25.83
C SER A 12 -7.27 5.28 26.40
N ILE A 13 -7.32 5.07 27.72
CA ILE A 13 -6.89 3.81 28.33
C ILE A 13 -7.75 2.65 27.81
N TRP A 14 -9.07 2.82 27.81
CA TRP A 14 -9.99 1.80 27.31
C TRP A 14 -9.76 1.47 25.83
N GLU A 15 -9.57 2.49 25.00
CA GLU A 15 -9.24 2.32 23.58
C GLU A 15 -7.92 1.57 23.39
N THR A 16 -6.90 1.87 24.19
CA THR A 16 -5.61 1.17 24.15
C THR A 16 -5.77 -0.29 24.54
N VAL A 17 -6.47 -0.57 25.65
CA VAL A 17 -6.73 -1.94 26.10
C VAL A 17 -7.49 -2.73 25.02
N LEU A 18 -8.51 -2.13 24.42
CA LEU A 18 -9.31 -2.76 23.37
C LEU A 18 -8.47 -3.04 22.11
N MET A 19 -7.66 -2.07 21.68
CA MET A 19 -6.76 -2.22 20.53
C MET A 19 -5.71 -3.32 20.77
N THR A 20 -5.07 -3.34 21.95
CA THR A 20 -4.07 -4.36 22.31
C THR A 20 -4.71 -5.74 22.42
N ALA A 21 -5.87 -5.86 23.07
CA ALA A 21 -6.57 -7.14 23.21
C ALA A 21 -7.04 -7.69 21.86
N ALA A 22 -7.67 -6.85 21.03
CA ALA A 22 -8.11 -7.25 19.70
C ALA A 22 -6.93 -7.66 18.80
N SER A 23 -5.85 -6.87 18.79
CA SER A 23 -4.64 -7.20 18.02
C SER A 23 -3.97 -8.47 18.52
N GLY A 24 -3.94 -8.68 19.85
CA GLY A 24 -3.43 -9.90 20.46
C GLY A 24 -4.24 -11.14 20.06
N LEU A 25 -5.57 -11.03 20.02
CA LEU A 25 -6.45 -12.11 19.58
C LEU A 25 -6.22 -12.47 18.12
N ILE A 26 -6.13 -11.47 17.24
CA ILE A 26 -5.81 -11.66 15.82
C ILE A 26 -4.44 -12.32 15.67
N SER A 27 -3.43 -11.83 16.41
CA SER A 27 -2.09 -12.40 16.42
C SER A 27 -2.09 -13.86 16.88
N LEU A 28 -2.94 -14.24 17.84
CA LEU A 28 -3.07 -15.62 18.27
C LEU A 28 -3.72 -16.49 17.18
N VAL A 29 -4.78 -16.00 16.54
CA VAL A 29 -5.51 -16.72 15.47
C VAL A 29 -4.63 -16.99 14.26
N PHE A 30 -3.78 -16.04 13.84
CA PHE A 30 -2.91 -16.21 12.67
C PHE A 30 -1.50 -16.69 13.02
N GLY A 31 -0.94 -16.20 14.12
CA GLY A 31 0.42 -16.50 14.55
C GLY A 31 0.59 -17.91 15.09
N LEU A 32 -0.43 -18.47 15.78
CA LEU A 32 -0.35 -19.85 16.28
C LEU A 32 -0.31 -20.87 15.13
N PRO A 33 -1.21 -20.85 14.12
CA PRO A 33 -1.10 -21.74 12.97
C PRO A 33 0.21 -21.59 12.20
N LEU A 34 0.69 -20.36 11.99
CA LEU A 34 1.96 -20.11 11.31
C LEU A 34 3.16 -20.65 12.10
N GLY A 35 3.16 -20.47 13.43
CA GLY A 35 4.19 -21.01 14.31
C GLY A 35 4.18 -22.54 14.35
N LEU A 36 3.00 -23.15 14.43
CA LEU A 36 2.85 -24.61 14.34
C LEU A 36 3.28 -25.14 12.97
N ALA A 37 2.96 -24.44 11.89
CA ALA A 37 3.39 -24.82 10.53
C ALA A 37 4.91 -24.77 10.37
N LEU A 38 5.59 -23.79 10.99
CA LEU A 38 7.05 -23.75 11.03
C LEU A 38 7.62 -24.99 11.74
N ILE A 39 7.13 -25.31 12.94
CA ILE A 39 7.60 -26.48 13.70
C ILE A 39 7.30 -27.77 12.94
N ALA A 40 6.10 -27.92 12.37
CA ALA A 40 5.72 -29.12 11.62
C ALA A 40 6.58 -29.36 10.37
N THR A 41 7.12 -28.30 9.76
CA THR A 41 7.90 -28.36 8.51
C THR A 41 9.43 -28.38 8.70
N GLU A 42 9.90 -28.34 9.95
CA GLU A 42 11.33 -28.36 10.28
C GLU A 42 11.99 -29.72 10.03
N ARG A 43 13.33 -29.79 10.08
CA ARG A 43 14.06 -31.06 9.91
C ARG A 43 13.71 -32.04 11.04
N GLY A 44 13.18 -33.21 10.68
CA GLY A 44 12.67 -34.17 11.66
C GLY A 44 11.23 -33.89 12.13
N GLY A 45 10.53 -32.93 11.52
CA GLY A 45 9.12 -32.64 11.76
C GLY A 45 8.16 -33.59 11.04
N ILE A 46 6.88 -33.52 11.39
CA ILE A 46 5.81 -34.41 10.89
C ILE A 46 5.62 -34.28 9.36
N ALA A 47 5.81 -33.07 8.82
CA ALA A 47 5.66 -32.74 7.41
C ALA A 47 6.94 -32.08 6.89
N GLU A 48 8.07 -32.82 6.95
CA GLU A 48 9.40 -32.29 6.63
C GLU A 48 9.44 -31.64 5.24
N SER A 49 9.53 -30.31 5.24
CA SER A 49 9.62 -29.50 4.04
C SER A 49 10.51 -28.31 4.33
N LEU A 50 11.81 -28.53 4.15
CA LEU A 50 12.86 -27.53 4.31
C LEU A 50 12.63 -26.29 3.45
N TRP A 51 12.00 -26.42 2.29
CA TRP A 51 11.69 -25.28 1.44
C TRP A 51 10.54 -24.45 2.00
N VAL A 52 9.45 -25.08 2.43
CA VAL A 52 8.30 -24.39 3.05
C VAL A 52 8.72 -23.74 4.37
N ASN A 53 9.47 -24.46 5.20
CA ASN A 53 9.99 -23.95 6.47
C ASN A 53 10.89 -22.71 6.26
N ARG A 54 11.81 -22.76 5.28
CA ARG A 54 12.66 -21.61 4.94
C ARG A 54 11.86 -20.44 4.39
N ALA A 55 10.87 -20.69 3.53
CA ALA A 55 10.04 -19.62 2.96
C ALA A 55 9.18 -18.94 4.04
N LEU A 56 8.46 -19.72 4.84
CA LEU A 56 7.68 -19.22 5.98
C LEU A 56 8.57 -18.48 6.98
N GLY A 57 9.73 -19.04 7.30
CA GLY A 57 10.69 -18.46 8.24
C GLY A 57 11.25 -17.13 7.72
N ALA A 58 11.59 -17.05 6.44
CA ALA A 58 12.04 -15.81 5.80
C ALA A 58 10.95 -14.74 5.84
N VAL A 59 9.70 -15.09 5.53
CA VAL A 59 8.56 -14.17 5.57
C VAL A 59 8.35 -13.64 6.99
N ILE A 60 8.24 -14.53 7.99
CA ILE A 60 7.99 -14.15 9.40
C ILE A 60 9.14 -13.32 9.97
N ASN A 61 10.39 -13.72 9.73
CA ASN A 61 11.55 -12.96 10.18
C ASN A 61 11.65 -11.61 9.46
N GLY A 62 11.27 -11.56 8.17
CA GLY A 62 11.11 -10.31 7.42
C GLY A 62 10.16 -9.36 8.11
N PHE A 63 8.91 -9.79 8.34
CA PHE A 63 7.90 -8.97 9.05
C PHE A 63 8.34 -8.55 10.45
N ARG A 64 9.03 -9.42 11.19
CA ARG A 64 9.54 -9.11 12.54
C ARG A 64 10.68 -8.10 12.54
N SER A 65 11.50 -8.10 11.49
CA SER A 65 12.67 -7.22 11.36
C SER A 65 12.32 -5.81 10.87
N VAL A 66 11.19 -5.64 10.19
CA VAL A 66 10.75 -4.34 9.69
C VAL A 66 10.11 -3.53 10.85
N PRO A 67 10.59 -2.32 11.15
CA PRO A 67 9.94 -1.42 12.11
C PRO A 67 8.47 -1.21 11.73
N PHE A 68 7.55 -1.37 12.70
CA PHE A 68 6.10 -1.30 12.45
C PHE A 68 5.67 -0.03 11.72
N ILE A 69 6.31 1.11 12.04
CA ILE A 69 6.01 2.40 11.39
C ILE A 69 6.39 2.38 9.91
N ILE A 70 7.52 1.75 9.54
CA ILE A 70 7.93 1.61 8.14
C ILE A 70 6.93 0.72 7.39
N LEU A 71 6.52 -0.40 8.01
CA LEU A 71 5.53 -1.29 7.42
C LEU A 71 4.19 -0.57 7.20
N LEU A 72 3.72 0.22 8.17
CA LEU A 72 2.48 0.98 8.08
C LEU A 72 2.53 1.98 6.92
N VAL A 73 3.62 2.76 6.84
CA VAL A 73 3.82 3.73 5.75
C VAL A 73 3.90 3.05 4.39
N ALA A 74 4.54 1.88 4.31
CA ALA A 74 4.63 1.07 3.09
C ALA A 74 3.27 0.45 2.68
N LEU A 75 2.36 0.21 3.63
CA LEU A 75 1.05 -0.39 3.35
C LEU A 75 0.07 0.58 2.69
N ILE A 76 0.17 1.89 2.97
CA ILE A 76 -0.71 2.93 2.42
C ILE A 76 -0.77 2.91 0.88
N PRO A 77 0.35 2.94 0.14
CA PRO A 77 0.30 2.88 -1.31
C PRO A 77 -0.17 1.52 -1.84
N VAL A 78 0.19 0.42 -1.18
CA VAL A 78 -0.21 -0.93 -1.59
C VAL A 78 -1.72 -1.10 -1.49
N THR A 79 -2.32 -0.66 -0.38
CA THR A 79 -3.78 -0.71 -0.20
C THR A 79 -4.50 0.16 -1.22
N ARG A 80 -3.99 1.36 -1.52
CA ARG A 80 -4.54 2.21 -2.59
C ARG A 80 -4.44 1.58 -3.98
N LEU A 81 -3.35 0.88 -4.30
CA LEU A 81 -3.20 0.21 -5.59
C LEU A 81 -4.21 -0.93 -5.75
N ILE A 82 -4.37 -1.76 -4.72
CA ILE A 82 -5.29 -2.90 -4.74
C ILE A 82 -6.73 -2.40 -4.91
N VAL A 83 -7.14 -1.44 -4.08
CA VAL A 83 -8.49 -0.87 -4.13
C VAL A 83 -8.71 -0.10 -5.44
N GLY A 84 -7.74 0.67 -5.90
CA GLY A 84 -7.83 1.42 -7.15
C GLY A 84 -8.01 0.52 -8.38
N THR A 85 -7.26 -0.59 -8.44
CA THR A 85 -7.38 -1.56 -9.53
C THR A 85 -8.75 -2.25 -9.53
N GLU A 86 -9.27 -2.60 -8.35
CA GLU A 86 -10.61 -3.19 -8.22
C GLU A 86 -11.71 -2.22 -8.66
N VAL A 87 -11.59 -0.93 -8.30
CA VAL A 87 -12.56 0.10 -8.69
C VAL A 87 -12.57 0.29 -10.21
N SER A 88 -11.41 0.42 -10.85
CA SER A 88 -11.34 0.59 -12.32
C SER A 88 -11.92 -0.58 -13.10
N LEU A 89 -11.82 -1.81 -12.58
CA LEU A 89 -12.43 -2.98 -13.20
C LEU A 89 -13.96 -3.03 -13.02
N ARG A 90 -14.48 -2.47 -11.91
CA ARG A 90 -15.92 -2.39 -11.63
C ARG A 90 -16.62 -1.24 -12.35
N GLU A 91 -15.87 -0.20 -12.73
CA GLU A 91 -16.36 0.94 -13.51
C GLU A 91 -16.68 0.59 -14.98
N VAL A 92 -16.15 -0.53 -15.50
CA VAL A 92 -16.49 -1.00 -16.84
C VAL A 92 -17.98 -1.32 -16.91
N ASP A 93 -18.71 -0.62 -17.78
CA ASP A 93 -20.16 -0.77 -17.94
C ASP A 93 -20.51 -2.23 -18.29
N ARG A 94 -21.42 -2.81 -17.50
CA ARG A 94 -21.93 -4.17 -17.74
C ARG A 94 -22.65 -4.26 -19.09
N GLY A 95 -23.20 -3.16 -19.60
CA GLY A 95 -23.79 -3.06 -20.93
C GLY A 95 -22.80 -3.38 -22.05
N LEU A 96 -21.52 -3.02 -21.91
CA LEU A 96 -20.48 -3.37 -22.89
C LEU A 96 -20.23 -4.89 -22.93
N ILE A 97 -20.26 -5.55 -21.77
CA ILE A 97 -20.10 -7.00 -21.65
C ILE A 97 -21.30 -7.73 -22.26
N GLU A 98 -22.52 -7.24 -22.01
CA GLU A 98 -23.76 -7.79 -22.55
C GLU A 98 -23.83 -7.60 -24.07
N ALA A 99 -23.47 -6.42 -24.58
CA ALA A 99 -23.38 -6.15 -26.01
C ALA A 99 -22.37 -7.06 -26.70
N ALA A 100 -21.16 -7.21 -26.16
CA ALA A 100 -20.13 -8.08 -26.72
C ALA A 100 -20.55 -9.56 -26.72
N ARG A 101 -21.30 -10.00 -25.70
CA ARG A 101 -21.86 -11.36 -25.66
C ARG A 101 -23.01 -11.53 -26.66
N ALA A 102 -23.87 -10.53 -26.84
CA ALA A 102 -24.94 -10.53 -27.82
C ALA A 102 -24.41 -10.57 -29.27
N MET A 103 -23.23 -9.98 -29.51
CA MET A 103 -22.51 -10.09 -30.78
C MET A 103 -21.78 -11.45 -30.99
N GLY A 104 -21.94 -12.40 -30.07
CA GLY A 104 -21.33 -13.74 -30.17
C GLY A 104 -19.89 -13.84 -29.65
N GLY A 105 -19.41 -12.83 -28.92
CA GLY A 105 -18.06 -12.82 -28.35
C GLY A 105 -17.83 -13.93 -27.32
N ASN A 106 -16.74 -14.68 -27.46
CA ASN A 106 -16.29 -15.65 -26.46
C ASN A 106 -15.73 -14.93 -25.21
N ARG A 107 -15.65 -15.61 -24.06
CA ARG A 107 -15.11 -15.06 -22.80
C ARG A 107 -13.74 -14.37 -22.99
N TRP A 108 -12.89 -14.94 -23.84
CA TRP A 108 -11.58 -14.38 -24.16
C TRP A 108 -11.65 -13.09 -24.97
N THR A 109 -12.58 -13.01 -25.92
CA THR A 109 -12.85 -11.81 -26.72
C THR A 109 -13.32 -10.69 -25.82
N ILE A 110 -14.29 -10.97 -24.93
CA ILE A 110 -14.80 -9.99 -23.97
C ILE A 110 -13.68 -9.47 -23.05
N ILE A 111 -12.82 -10.36 -22.53
CA ILE A 111 -11.73 -9.94 -21.65
C ILE A 111 -10.74 -9.04 -22.40
N ARG A 112 -10.27 -9.46 -23.57
CA ARG A 112 -9.19 -8.75 -24.28
C ARG A 112 -9.63 -7.54 -25.07
N GLU A 113 -10.84 -7.53 -25.61
CA GLU A 113 -11.32 -6.48 -26.50
C GLU A 113 -12.27 -5.49 -25.82
N VAL A 114 -12.84 -5.85 -24.65
CA VAL A 114 -13.80 -4.99 -23.95
C VAL A 114 -13.31 -4.64 -22.56
N LEU A 115 -13.13 -5.62 -21.67
CA LEU A 115 -12.77 -5.36 -20.27
C LEU A 115 -11.39 -4.70 -20.12
N VAL A 116 -10.37 -5.24 -20.79
CA VAL A 116 -9.01 -4.71 -20.67
C VAL A 116 -8.88 -3.32 -21.28
N PRO A 117 -9.27 -3.07 -22.54
CA PRO A 117 -9.17 -1.73 -23.15
C PRO A 117 -9.91 -0.66 -22.36
N GLU A 118 -11.10 -0.98 -21.84
CA GLU A 118 -11.93 -0.03 -21.09
C GLU A 118 -11.39 0.23 -19.67
N ALA A 119 -10.86 -0.79 -18.99
CA ALA A 119 -10.29 -0.63 -17.65
C ALA A 119 -8.87 -0.03 -17.66
N LEU A 120 -8.16 -0.12 -18.78
CA LEU A 120 -6.75 0.30 -18.90
C LEU A 120 -6.50 1.78 -18.51
N PRO A 121 -7.28 2.77 -19.00
CA PRO A 121 -7.16 4.17 -18.57
C PRO A 121 -7.28 4.32 -17.05
N GLY A 122 -8.27 3.65 -16.43
CA GLY A 122 -8.49 3.67 -14.98
C GLY A 122 -7.34 3.05 -14.20
N ILE A 123 -6.83 1.89 -14.65
CA ILE A 123 -5.68 1.22 -14.03
C ILE A 123 -4.43 2.11 -14.08
N VAL A 124 -4.17 2.77 -15.22
CA VAL A 124 -3.02 3.67 -15.37
C VAL A 124 -3.17 4.91 -14.48
N ALA A 125 -4.38 5.46 -14.37
CA ALA A 125 -4.65 6.58 -13.45
C ALA A 125 -4.42 6.17 -11.99
N GLY A 126 -4.98 5.03 -11.56
CA GLY A 126 -4.79 4.48 -10.21
C GLY A 126 -3.33 4.16 -9.89
N PHE A 127 -2.58 3.64 -10.87
CA PHE A 127 -1.14 3.40 -10.75
C PHE A 127 -0.35 4.71 -10.59
N THR A 128 -0.69 5.73 -11.38
CA THR A 128 -0.06 7.07 -11.28
C THR A 128 -0.27 7.67 -9.89
N VAL A 129 -1.50 7.60 -9.36
CA VAL A 129 -1.80 8.04 -8.00
C VAL A 129 -1.00 7.26 -6.97
N THR A 130 -0.84 5.94 -7.16
CA THR A 130 -0.04 5.10 -6.27
C THR A 130 1.43 5.52 -6.24
N LEU A 131 2.03 5.86 -7.39
CA LEU A 131 3.40 6.37 -7.44
C LEU A 131 3.53 7.70 -6.68
N VAL A 132 2.57 8.60 -6.84
CA VAL A 132 2.53 9.87 -6.11
C VAL A 132 2.42 9.65 -4.61
N THR A 133 1.56 8.72 -4.16
CA THR A 133 1.44 8.40 -2.74
C THR A 133 2.68 7.70 -2.19
N LEU A 134 3.39 6.89 -2.98
CA LEU A 134 4.69 6.31 -2.60
C LEU A 134 5.74 7.37 -2.33
N ILE A 135 5.76 8.46 -3.08
CA ILE A 135 6.71 9.58 -2.86
C ILE A 135 6.41 10.29 -1.55
N GLY A 136 5.13 10.60 -1.29
CA GLY A 136 4.72 11.20 -0.01
C GLY A 136 5.00 10.28 1.18
N ALA A 137 4.70 8.99 1.03
CA ALA A 137 5.00 7.96 2.03
C ALA A 137 6.51 7.86 2.30
N SER A 138 7.34 7.85 1.26
CA SER A 138 8.80 7.84 1.38
C SER A 138 9.33 9.09 2.08
N ALA A 139 8.78 10.27 1.76
CA ALA A 139 9.15 11.51 2.45
C ALA A 139 8.81 11.47 3.95
N MET A 140 7.64 10.92 4.33
CA MET A 140 7.28 10.70 5.74
C MET A 140 8.17 9.65 6.40
N ALA A 141 8.54 8.57 5.69
CA ALA A 141 9.46 7.55 6.19
C ALA A 141 10.85 8.12 6.51
N GLY A 142 11.26 9.20 5.82
CA GLY A 142 12.46 9.98 6.14
C GLY A 142 12.50 10.48 7.59
N ALA A 143 11.35 10.73 8.22
CA ALA A 143 11.27 11.14 9.63
C ALA A 143 11.75 10.08 10.62
N ILE A 144 11.74 8.81 10.20
CA ILE A 144 12.10 7.65 11.02
C ILE A 144 13.46 7.09 10.56
N GLY A 145 14.19 7.84 9.72
CA GLY A 145 15.53 7.47 9.27
C GLY A 145 15.57 6.51 8.08
N ALA A 146 14.48 6.39 7.31
CA ALA A 146 14.47 5.61 6.07
C ALA A 146 15.34 6.25 4.95
N GLY A 147 15.80 7.49 5.15
CA GLY A 147 16.64 8.23 4.20
C GLY A 147 15.84 9.03 3.17
N GLY A 148 16.50 9.40 2.07
CA GLY A 148 15.89 10.14 0.96
C GLY A 148 15.68 11.63 1.21
N LEU A 149 14.88 12.27 0.35
CA LEU A 149 14.60 13.71 0.41
C LEU A 149 13.90 14.12 1.72
N GLY A 150 13.03 13.26 2.26
CA GLY A 150 12.36 13.50 3.55
C GLY A 150 13.33 13.55 4.74
N ASP A 151 14.35 12.68 4.74
CA ASP A 151 15.39 12.70 5.77
C ASP A 151 16.26 13.96 5.68
N LEU A 152 16.63 14.40 4.47
CA LEU A 152 17.31 15.67 4.24
C LEU A 152 16.48 16.87 4.73
N ALA A 153 15.19 16.90 4.39
CA ALA A 153 14.25 17.91 4.84
C ALA A 153 14.21 17.99 6.37
N ILE A 154 14.16 16.86 7.06
CA ILE A 154 14.02 16.84 8.51
C ILE A 154 15.34 17.17 9.20
N ARG A 155 16.45 16.53 8.81
CA ARG A 155 17.74 16.69 9.48
C ARG A 155 18.39 18.03 9.23
N TYR A 156 18.28 18.56 8.01
CA TYR A 156 18.94 19.81 7.63
C TYR A 156 17.94 20.96 7.54
N GLY A 157 16.82 20.78 6.85
CA GLY A 157 15.80 21.83 6.72
C GLY A 157 15.15 22.20 8.06
N TYR A 158 14.54 21.22 8.73
CA TYR A 158 13.74 21.44 9.93
C TYR A 158 14.61 21.53 11.19
N GLN A 159 15.42 20.51 11.49
CA GLN A 159 16.17 20.42 12.74
C GLN A 159 17.30 21.46 12.85
N ARG A 160 17.92 21.85 11.73
CA ARG A 160 18.96 22.90 11.70
C ARG A 160 18.43 24.26 11.29
N PHE A 161 17.12 24.38 11.06
CA PHE A 161 16.46 25.60 10.59
C PHE A 161 17.07 26.19 9.29
N GLU A 162 17.64 25.34 8.43
CA GLU A 162 18.17 25.74 7.12
C GLU A 162 17.02 25.87 6.12
N THR A 163 16.35 27.02 6.14
CA THR A 163 15.20 27.34 5.27
C THR A 163 15.52 27.10 3.78
N SER A 164 16.76 27.39 3.37
CA SER A 164 17.23 27.15 1.99
C SER A 164 17.14 25.68 1.59
N VAL A 165 17.55 24.77 2.47
CA VAL A 165 17.46 23.32 2.23
C VAL A 165 16.00 22.86 2.23
N MET A 166 15.19 23.40 3.13
CA MET A 166 13.77 23.05 3.20
C MET A 166 13.05 23.41 1.90
N ILE A 167 13.25 24.62 1.40
CA ILE A 167 12.67 25.09 0.13
C ILE A 167 13.15 24.24 -1.04
N ALA A 168 14.45 23.95 -1.11
CA ALA A 168 15.02 23.13 -2.19
C ALA A 168 14.38 21.73 -2.23
N VAL A 169 14.25 21.06 -1.08
CA VAL A 169 13.62 19.73 -1.02
C VAL A 169 12.14 19.79 -1.43
N VAL A 170 11.38 20.77 -0.96
CA VAL A 170 9.97 20.94 -1.33
C VAL A 170 9.82 21.14 -2.84
N ILE A 171 10.66 21.98 -3.44
CA ILE A 171 10.64 22.21 -4.90
C ILE A 171 10.94 20.91 -5.65
N VAL A 172 11.95 20.15 -5.24
CA VAL A 172 12.29 18.87 -5.87
C VAL A 172 11.14 17.87 -5.76
N LEU A 173 10.50 17.76 -4.59
CA LEU A 173 9.35 16.88 -4.40
C LEU A 173 8.16 17.30 -5.27
N ILE A 174 7.87 18.60 -5.37
CA ILE A 174 6.80 19.12 -6.23
C ILE A 174 7.09 18.80 -7.70
N ILE A 175 8.30 19.08 -8.19
CA ILE A 175 8.68 18.80 -9.59
C ILE A 175 8.53 17.31 -9.89
N LEU A 176 8.96 16.44 -8.97
CA LEU A 176 8.90 15.00 -9.14
C LEU A 176 7.46 14.48 -9.16
N VAL A 177 6.61 14.95 -8.22
CA VAL A 177 5.18 14.60 -8.20
C VAL A 177 4.47 15.11 -9.45
N CYS A 178 4.67 16.38 -9.82
CA CYS A 178 4.07 16.96 -11.01
C CYS A 178 4.54 16.25 -12.28
N GLY A 179 5.82 15.87 -12.38
CA GLY A 179 6.36 15.12 -13.52
C GLY A 179 5.68 13.77 -13.70
N ILE A 180 5.45 13.04 -12.60
CA ILE A 180 4.76 11.75 -12.62
C ILE A 180 3.28 11.91 -12.95
N GLN A 181 2.59 12.86 -12.32
CA GLN A 181 1.18 13.13 -12.63
C GLN A 181 1.01 13.51 -14.09
N TRP A 182 1.81 14.46 -14.58
CA TRP A 182 1.78 14.89 -15.97
C TRP A 182 2.03 13.73 -16.95
N ALA A 183 3.00 12.85 -16.65
CA ALA A 183 3.28 11.68 -17.48
C ALA A 183 2.12 10.67 -17.46
N GLY A 184 1.53 10.44 -16.28
CA GLY A 184 0.37 9.58 -16.09
C GLY A 184 -0.85 10.09 -16.85
N ASP A 185 -1.20 11.37 -16.67
CA ASP A 185 -2.32 12.00 -17.37
C ASP A 185 -2.13 11.96 -18.89
N ARG A 186 -0.89 12.18 -19.37
CA ARG A 186 -0.57 12.02 -20.80
C ARG A 186 -0.76 10.59 -21.29
N LEU A 187 -0.46 9.59 -20.46
CA LEU A 187 -0.61 8.18 -20.81
C LEU A 187 -2.09 7.78 -20.81
N VAL A 188 -2.86 8.21 -19.82
CA VAL A 188 -4.32 8.05 -19.77
C VAL A 188 -4.97 8.67 -21.01
N ALA A 189 -4.63 9.92 -21.32
CA ALA A 189 -5.18 10.62 -22.50
C ALA A 189 -4.79 9.97 -23.85
N ARG A 190 -3.74 9.14 -23.89
CA ARG A 190 -3.38 8.34 -25.08
C ARG A 190 -4.18 7.03 -25.17
N LEU A 191 -4.55 6.46 -24.04
CA LEU A 191 -5.33 5.22 -23.95
C LEU A 191 -6.81 5.49 -24.19
N ASP A 192 -7.33 6.59 -23.67
CA ASP A 192 -8.73 7.02 -23.80
C ASP A 192 -9.11 7.31 -25.26
N ARG A 193 -8.15 7.73 -26.10
CA ARG A 193 -8.37 7.93 -27.55
C ARG A 193 -8.50 6.63 -28.37
N ARG A 194 -8.35 5.47 -27.75
CA ARG A 194 -8.41 4.16 -28.42
C ARG A 194 -9.71 3.39 -28.14
N GLY A 195 -10.58 3.90 -27.28
CA GLY A 195 -11.95 3.39 -27.04
C GLY A 195 -12.95 4.05 -27.98
#